data_AF-A0A1F9PAL7-F1
#
_entry.id   AF-A0A1F9PAL7-F1
#
_cell.length_a   1.000
_cell.length_b   1.000
_cell.length_c   1.000
_cell.angle_alpha   90.00
_cell.angle_beta   90.00
_cell.angle_gamma   90.00
#
_symmetry.space_group_name_H-M   'P 1'
#
loop_
_entity.id
_entity.type
_entity.pdbx_description
1 polymer ?
#
loop_
_entity_poly.entity_id
_entity_poly.type
_entity_poly.pdbx_seq_one_letter_code
_entity_poly.pdbx_strand_id
1 'polypeptide(L)'
;MADIFVEKFRSGGESPKAPEELLTVREREIIKLIAEGKSSKEIGELLFISSRTVQHHRANIMRKLKFKKTADLVKYAIQKGYIMASPV
;
A
#
# COMPACT_ATOMS: atom_id res chain seq x y z
N MET A 1 16.23 -30.23 -33.90
CA MET A 1 15.53 -29.65 -35.07
C MET A 1 14.38 -28.84 -34.50
N ALA A 2 14.69 -27.60 -34.09
CA ALA A 2 14.21 -26.35 -34.72
C ALA A 2 12.72 -26.14 -34.36
N ASP A 3 12.32 -25.12 -33.59
CA ASP A 3 12.57 -23.68 -33.77
C ASP A 3 12.69 -22.99 -32.39
N ILE A 4 13.68 -22.12 -32.11
CA ILE A 4 13.80 -20.72 -32.55
C ILE A 4 12.48 -19.94 -32.38
N PHE A 5 12.24 -19.46 -31.16
CA PHE A 5 11.53 -18.21 -30.78
C PHE A 5 11.79 -18.14 -29.27
N VAL A 6 12.58 -17.23 -28.71
CA VAL A 6 12.34 -15.80 -28.62
C VAL A 6 13.68 -15.10 -28.36
N GLU A 7 14.30 -14.56 -29.40
CA GLU A 7 15.19 -13.41 -29.28
C GLU A 7 14.32 -12.16 -29.20
N LYS A 8 14.14 -11.62 -27.98
CA LYS A 8 14.13 -10.17 -27.68
C LYS A 8 13.67 -9.92 -26.25
N PHE A 9 14.62 -9.85 -25.34
CA PHE A 9 14.50 -9.00 -24.15
C PHE A 9 15.72 -8.06 -24.10
N ARG A 10 15.82 -7.18 -25.10
CA ARG A 10 16.62 -5.95 -25.00
C ARG A 10 15.66 -4.77 -24.90
N SER A 11 15.35 -4.37 -23.67
CA SER A 11 15.08 -2.97 -23.30
C SER A 11 14.83 -2.86 -21.80
N GLY A 12 15.83 -2.32 -21.09
CA GLY A 12 15.73 -1.67 -19.77
C GLY A 12 14.88 -2.35 -18.71
N GLY A 13 15.43 -3.35 -18.03
CA GLY A 13 14.80 -3.93 -16.85
C GLY A 13 14.82 -2.95 -15.69
N GLU A 14 13.75 -2.17 -15.52
CA GLU A 14 13.37 -1.73 -14.17
C GLU A 14 13.12 -3.01 -13.36
N SER A 15 13.98 -3.25 -12.37
CA SER A 15 13.75 -4.29 -11.38
C SER A 15 12.35 -4.09 -10.78
N PRO A 16 11.58 -5.16 -10.51
CA PRO A 16 10.27 -5.00 -9.89
C PRO A 16 10.44 -4.24 -8.58
N LYS A 17 10.03 -2.96 -8.59
CA LYS A 17 10.08 -2.08 -7.42
C LYS A 17 9.42 -2.78 -6.24
N ALA A 18 10.10 -2.83 -5.10
CA ALA A 18 9.53 -3.41 -3.90
C ALA A 18 8.19 -2.69 -3.58
N PRO A 19 7.18 -3.35 -3.00
CA PRO A 19 5.88 -2.73 -2.74
C PRO A 19 5.95 -1.41 -1.94
N GLU A 20 7.01 -1.18 -1.17
CA GLU A 20 7.29 0.08 -0.47
C GLU A 20 7.59 1.25 -1.39
N GLU A 21 8.24 1.01 -2.53
CA GLU A 21 8.53 2.03 -3.53
C GLU A 21 7.28 2.43 -4.32
N LEU A 22 6.19 1.65 -4.25
CA LEU A 22 4.91 1.97 -4.89
C LEU A 22 4.04 2.93 -4.08
N LEU A 23 4.27 3.02 -2.76
CA LEU A 23 3.48 3.83 -1.85
C LEU A 23 4.08 5.21 -1.65
N THR A 24 3.23 6.24 -1.67
CA THR A 24 3.65 7.59 -1.29
C THR A 24 3.80 7.70 0.23
N VAL A 25 4.48 8.75 0.70
CA VAL A 25 4.58 9.08 2.13
C VAL A 25 3.20 9.15 2.77
N ARG A 26 2.26 9.83 2.10
CA ARG A 26 0.89 9.99 2.58
C ARG A 26 0.12 8.68 2.66
N GLU A 27 0.33 7.79 1.70
CA GLU A 27 -0.28 6.46 1.71
C GLU A 27 0.24 5.62 2.89
N ARG A 28 1.53 5.72 3.23
CA ARG A 28 2.10 5.06 4.42
C ARG A 28 1.52 5.60 5.73
N GLU A 29 1.37 6.91 5.86
CA GLU A 29 0.70 7.52 7.03
C GLU A 29 -0.74 7.00 7.19
N ILE A 30 -1.48 6.93 6.09
CA ILE A 30 -2.86 6.45 6.11
C ILE A 30 -2.93 4.97 6.51
N ILE A 31 -2.01 4.12 6.02
CA ILE A 31 -1.91 2.71 6.45
C ILE A 31 -1.67 2.62 7.96
N LYS A 32 -0.75 3.43 8.49
CA LYS A 32 -0.43 3.45 9.93
C LYS A 32 -1.68 3.78 10.75
N LEU A 33 -2.38 4.86 10.43
CA LEU A 33 -3.57 5.28 11.18
C LEU A 33 -4.72 4.26 11.08
N ILE A 34 -4.87 3.59 9.93
CA ILE A 34 -5.84 2.49 9.78
C ILE A 34 -5.48 1.33 10.71
N ALA A 35 -4.18 0.99 10.81
CA ALA A 35 -3.71 -0.08 11.67
C ALA A 35 -3.84 0.26 13.17
N GLU A 36 -3.82 1.55 13.51
CA GLU A 36 -4.16 2.08 14.85
C GLU A 36 -5.67 2.14 15.12
N GLY A 37 -6.51 1.66 14.19
CA GLY A 37 -7.96 1.57 14.37
C GLY A 37 -8.74 2.85 14.05
N LYS A 38 -8.09 3.86 13.45
CA LYS A 38 -8.76 5.13 13.10
C LYS A 38 -9.72 4.97 11.93
N SER A 39 -10.90 5.56 12.07
CA SER A 39 -11.89 5.68 10.99
C SER A 39 -11.45 6.69 9.93
N SER A 40 -12.03 6.64 8.73
CA SER A 40 -11.72 7.61 7.66
C SER A 40 -12.05 9.06 8.05
N LYS A 41 -12.96 9.26 9.02
CA LYS A 41 -13.29 10.58 9.56
C LYS A 41 -12.16 11.09 10.46
N GLU A 42 -11.77 10.31 11.47
CA GLU A 42 -10.67 10.64 12.38
C GLU A 42 -9.35 10.84 11.63
N ILE A 43 -9.06 10.01 10.62
CA ILE A 43 -7.88 10.18 9.77
C ILE A 43 -7.95 11.52 9.04
N GLY A 44 -9.11 11.89 8.50
CA GLY A 44 -9.28 13.17 7.81
C GLY A 44 -9.02 14.36 8.73
N GLU A 45 -9.51 14.29 9.97
CA GLU A 45 -9.29 15.31 11.00
C GLU A 45 -7.80 15.40 11.38
N LEU A 46 -7.13 14.28 11.67
CA LEU A 46 -5.71 14.21 12.02
C LEU A 46 -4.79 14.73 10.90
N LEU A 47 -5.20 14.51 9.65
CA LEU A 47 -4.40 14.79 8.47
C LEU A 47 -4.82 16.08 7.76
N PHE A 48 -5.79 16.82 8.30
CA PHE A 48 -6.37 18.05 7.72
C PHE A 48 -6.86 17.88 6.27
N ILE A 49 -7.53 16.76 5.97
CA ILE A 49 -8.12 16.46 4.66
C ILE A 49 -9.53 15.88 4.80
N SER A 50 -10.33 15.92 3.73
CA SER A 50 -11.68 15.35 3.78
C SER A 50 -11.65 13.82 3.97
N SER A 51 -12.65 13.28 4.65
CA SER A 51 -12.84 11.82 4.78
C SER A 51 -13.01 11.13 3.41
N ARG A 52 -13.55 11.83 2.41
CA ARG A 52 -13.62 11.38 1.01
C ARG A 52 -12.22 11.24 0.39
N THR A 53 -11.32 12.19 0.67
CA THR A 53 -9.91 12.11 0.23
C THR A 53 -9.22 10.90 0.86
N VAL A 54 -9.46 10.64 2.15
CA VAL A 54 -8.94 9.43 2.83
C VAL A 54 -9.45 8.14 2.16
N GLN A 55 -10.74 8.06 1.84
CA GLN A 55 -11.31 6.91 1.11
C GLN A 55 -10.65 6.71 -0.26
N HIS A 56 -10.35 7.80 -0.98
CA HIS A 56 -9.63 7.75 -2.25
C HIS A 56 -8.22 7.19 -2.09
N HIS A 57 -7.46 7.66 -1.09
CA HIS A 57 -6.17 7.08 -0.77
C HIS A 57 -6.28 5.59 -0.40
N ARG A 58 -7.25 5.19 0.42
CA ARG A 58 -7.50 3.78 0.76
C ARG A 58 -7.73 2.93 -0.49
N ALA A 59 -8.58 3.38 -1.42
CA ALA A 59 -8.83 2.65 -2.67
C ALA A 59 -7.54 2.51 -3.52
N ASN A 60 -6.73 3.57 -3.60
CA ASN A 60 -5.46 3.54 -4.30
C ASN A 60 -4.45 2.59 -3.66
N ILE A 61 -4.32 2.61 -2.32
CA ILE A 61 -3.46 1.70 -1.57
C ILE A 61 -3.88 0.25 -1.82
N MET A 62 -5.16 -0.06 -1.68
CA MET A 62 -5.69 -1.41 -1.90
C MET A 62 -5.40 -1.91 -3.33
N ARG A 63 -5.56 -1.04 -4.33
CA ARG A 63 -5.22 -1.35 -5.73
C ARG A 63 -3.72 -1.59 -5.92
N LYS A 64 -2.87 -0.71 -5.37
CA LYS A 64 -1.40 -0.82 -5.47
C LYS A 64 -0.87 -2.10 -4.82
N LEU A 65 -1.40 -2.46 -3.66
CA LEU A 65 -1.00 -3.65 -2.90
C LEU A 65 -1.77 -4.92 -3.30
N LYS A 66 -2.77 -4.80 -4.18
CA LYS A 66 -3.68 -5.89 -4.58
C LYS A 66 -4.40 -6.54 -3.39
N PHE A 67 -4.69 -5.74 -2.37
CA PHE A 67 -5.41 -6.19 -1.18
C PHE A 67 -6.92 -6.11 -1.37
N LYS A 68 -7.65 -6.96 -0.65
CA LYS A 68 -9.11 -7.04 -0.74
C LYS A 68 -9.81 -6.63 0.55
N LYS A 69 -9.15 -6.76 1.69
CA LYS A 69 -9.73 -6.47 3.01
C LYS A 69 -8.86 -5.48 3.78
N THR A 70 -9.50 -4.66 4.62
CA THR A 70 -8.79 -3.76 5.54
C THR A 70 -7.83 -4.51 6.47
N ALA A 71 -8.17 -5.74 6.87
CA ALA A 71 -7.28 -6.58 7.67
C ALA A 71 -5.92 -6.86 6.99
N ASP A 72 -5.88 -6.87 5.65
CA ASP A 72 -4.64 -7.03 4.91
C ASP A 72 -3.72 -5.81 5.09
N LEU A 73 -4.29 -4.60 5.19
CA LEU A 73 -3.54 -3.37 5.49
C LEU A 73 -2.96 -3.39 6.91
N VAL A 74 -3.72 -3.89 7.88
CA VAL A 74 -3.25 -4.00 9.27
C VAL A 74 -2.08 -4.98 9.35
N LYS A 75 -2.22 -6.17 8.75
CA LYS A 75 -1.12 -7.16 8.68
C LYS A 75 0.12 -6.58 8.01
N TYR A 76 -0.07 -5.86 6.89
CA TYR A 76 1.01 -5.22 6.18
C TYR A 76 1.70 -4.14 7.02
N ALA A 77 0.95 -3.33 7.77
CA ALA A 77 1.51 -2.31 8.66
C ALA A 77 2.40 -2.93 9.74
N ILE A 78 1.99 -4.07 10.31
CA ILE A 78 2.79 -4.82 11.30
C ILE A 78 4.03 -5.43 10.65
N GLN A 79 3.88 -6.11 9.51
CA GLN A 79 4.99 -6.74 8.80
C GLN A 79 6.07 -5.73 8.39
N LYS A 80 5.66 -4.50 8.06
CA LYS A 80 6.55 -3.40 7.68
C LYS A 80 7.01 -2.53 8.86
N GLY A 81 6.56 -2.82 10.08
CA GLY A 81 6.95 -2.07 11.28
C GLY A 81 6.41 -0.64 11.35
N TYR A 82 5.34 -0.33 10.61
CA TYR A 82 4.67 0.99 10.69
C TYR A 82 3.95 1.18 12.03
N ILE A 83 3.51 0.07 12.62
CA ILE A 83 3.00 0.01 13.99
C ILE A 83 3.69 -1.15 14.72
N MET A 84 3.89 -0.99 16.02
CA MET A 84 4.21 -2.10 16.90
C MET A 84 2.90 -2.74 17.31
N ALA A 85 2.72 -4.05 17.07
CA ALA A 85 1.59 -4.76 17.61
C ALA A 85 1.74 -4.80 19.14
N SER A 86 1.02 -3.94 19.84
CA SER A 86 0.84 -4.09 21.29
C SER A 86 -0.34 -5.04 21.49
N PRO A 87 -0.14 -6.20 22.14
CA PRO A 87 -1.26 -7.08 22.45
C PRO A 87 -2.19 -6.33 23.40
N VAL A 88 -3.45 -6.17 22.97
CA VAL A 88 -4.57 -5.80 23.85
C VAL A 88 -5.04 -7.04 24.58
#